data_AF-A0A953GSN1-F1
#
_entry.id   AF-A0A953GSN1-F1
#
_cell.length_a   1.000
_cell.length_b   1.000
_cell.length_c   1.000
_cell.angle_alpha   90.00
_cell.angle_beta   90.00
_cell.angle_gamma   90.00
#
_symmetry.space_group_name_H-M   'P 1'
#
loop_
_entity.id
_entity.type
_entity.pdbx_description
1 polymer ?
#
loop_
_entity_poly.entity_id
_entity_poly.type
_entity_poly.pdbx_seq_one_letter_code
_entity_poly.pdbx_strand_id
1 'polypeptide(L)'
;LYKYGQTDKAMEYFQQILLIFQKNNRVIEENQYNYYLCELYINNGELTKAKEIALRRYQIFLEHNRNDELPSALLQLAELYANQAFPEHNDEIAEQYYLQSLEKFAEYDVQEGVLKAYQHIAEFYKGNGRWEEYAENIEKSMEVYKQIQSDEIKKQADRFGWERRVAEAEREKALEVARAKTEKALLEQEIVLQKREIEVGIHELVSKNNFLSEIRKEVMLLSKYTVREGNDVVERLLDRLERNIVSLESKTELEQQWSEVHGPFMDRLKGLHPSLTAMELKICALLKMKLTSSNICSILFLSKRTVEFHRLNIRKKMNLAKGDDIYMVLNLMGESGVMGVFQT
;
A
#
# COMPACT_ATOMS: atom_id res chain seq x y z
N LEU A 1 -27.72 32.46 -11.30
CA LEU A 1 -28.84 33.42 -11.37
C LEU A 1 -28.36 34.84 -11.12
N TYR A 2 -27.76 35.11 -9.95
CA TYR A 2 -27.15 36.41 -9.61
C TYR A 2 -26.13 36.92 -10.65
N LYS A 3 -25.09 36.14 -10.96
CA LYS A 3 -24.08 36.47 -12.01
C LYS A 3 -24.65 36.64 -13.43
N TYR A 4 -25.89 36.21 -13.67
CA TYR A 4 -26.56 36.29 -14.97
C TYR A 4 -27.67 37.35 -14.99
N GLY A 5 -27.72 38.26 -14.00
CA GLY A 5 -28.67 39.38 -13.95
C GLY A 5 -30.11 39.00 -13.60
N GLN A 6 -30.38 37.76 -13.17
CA GLN A 6 -31.71 37.34 -12.72
C GLN A 6 -31.86 37.60 -11.21
N THR A 7 -31.95 38.87 -10.85
CA THR A 7 -31.88 39.36 -9.46
C THR A 7 -33.08 38.94 -8.60
N ASP A 8 -34.31 39.01 -9.13
CA ASP A 8 -35.53 38.67 -8.38
C ASP A 8 -35.56 37.18 -7.96
N LYS A 9 -35.25 36.29 -8.89
CA LYS A 9 -35.18 34.84 -8.60
C LYS A 9 -34.01 34.52 -7.67
N ALA A 10 -32.87 35.20 -7.83
CA ALA A 10 -31.73 35.01 -6.92
C ALA A 10 -32.08 35.43 -5.49
N MET A 11 -32.80 36.54 -5.33
CA MET A 11 -33.27 37.03 -4.04
C MET A 11 -34.21 36.03 -3.36
N GLU A 12 -35.18 35.47 -4.09
CA GLU A 12 -36.10 34.45 -3.56
C GLU A 12 -35.34 33.22 -3.04
N TYR A 13 -34.40 32.69 -3.83
CA TYR A 13 -33.58 31.55 -3.41
C TYR A 13 -32.69 31.86 -2.21
N PHE A 14 -32.06 33.04 -2.17
CA PHE A 14 -31.24 33.42 -1.01
C PHE A 14 -32.08 33.56 0.26
N GLN A 15 -33.28 34.14 0.19
CA GLN A 15 -34.19 34.23 1.34
C GLN A 15 -34.64 32.83 1.83
N GLN A 16 -34.93 31.90 0.93
CA GLN A 16 -35.25 30.51 1.28
C GLN A 16 -34.07 29.81 1.97
N ILE A 17 -32.85 29.99 1.44
CA ILE A 17 -31.61 29.43 1.99
C ILE A 17 -31.35 29.97 3.41
N LEU A 18 -31.52 31.28 3.62
CA LEU A 18 -31.35 31.90 4.93
C LEU A 18 -32.34 31.34 5.96
N LEU A 19 -33.60 31.12 5.57
CA LEU A 19 -34.62 30.54 6.45
C LEU A 19 -34.26 29.10 6.86
N ILE A 20 -33.62 28.34 5.98
CA ILE A 20 -33.12 26.99 6.28
C ILE A 20 -31.94 27.06 7.26
N PHE A 21 -30.98 27.96 7.05
CA PHE A 21 -29.84 28.09 7.96
C PHE A 21 -30.23 28.61 9.34
N GLN A 22 -31.16 29.56 9.41
CA GLN A 22 -31.73 30.06 10.67
C GLN A 22 -32.44 28.95 11.45
N LYS A 23 -33.25 28.12 10.78
CA LYS A 23 -33.92 26.96 11.43
C LYS A 23 -32.94 25.92 11.98
N ASN A 24 -31.74 25.85 11.41
CA ASN A 24 -30.71 24.89 11.78
C ASN A 24 -29.57 25.49 12.62
N ASN A 25 -29.70 26.74 13.10
CA ASN A 25 -28.67 27.47 13.85
C ASN A 25 -27.29 27.51 13.16
N ARG A 26 -27.26 27.56 11.82
CA ARG A 26 -26.02 27.64 11.02
C ARG A 26 -25.66 29.10 10.72
N VAL A 27 -25.29 29.82 11.76
CA VAL A 27 -25.14 31.30 11.75
C VAL A 27 -23.96 31.77 10.89
N ILE A 28 -22.87 30.99 10.81
CA ILE A 28 -21.70 31.34 9.98
C ILE A 28 -22.04 31.18 8.49
N GLU A 29 -22.70 30.08 8.14
CA GLU A 29 -23.09 29.82 6.75
C GLU A 29 -24.21 30.74 6.30
N GLU A 30 -25.14 31.10 7.19
CA GLU A 30 -26.11 32.18 6.97
C GLU A 30 -25.41 33.47 6.53
N ASN A 31 -24.29 33.82 7.18
CA ASN A 31 -23.57 35.07 6.94
C ASN A 31 -22.95 35.17 5.53
N GLN A 32 -22.58 34.04 4.92
CA GLN A 32 -22.08 34.01 3.53
C GLN A 32 -23.17 34.42 2.53
N TYR A 33 -24.42 34.06 2.80
CA TYR A 33 -25.55 34.44 1.93
C TYR A 33 -26.05 35.86 2.20
N ASN A 34 -25.88 36.34 3.43
CA ASN A 34 -26.15 37.74 3.76
C ASN A 34 -25.28 38.71 2.96
N TYR A 35 -24.05 38.34 2.56
CA TYR A 35 -23.21 39.13 1.65
C TYR A 35 -23.95 39.42 0.34
N TYR A 36 -24.39 38.36 -0.35
CA TYR A 36 -25.07 38.46 -1.64
C TYR A 36 -26.44 39.14 -1.52
N LEU A 37 -27.13 38.96 -0.40
CA LEU A 37 -28.41 39.61 -0.15
C LEU A 37 -28.23 41.12 0.05
N CYS A 38 -27.15 41.55 0.72
CA CYS A 38 -26.80 42.96 0.87
C CYS A 38 -26.61 43.63 -0.51
N GLU A 39 -25.77 43.03 -1.36
CA GLU A 39 -25.54 43.51 -2.73
C GLU A 39 -26.83 43.60 -3.56
N LEU A 40 -27.70 42.61 -3.43
CA LEU A 40 -28.99 42.60 -4.11
C LEU A 40 -29.90 43.74 -3.65
N TYR A 41 -29.97 44.00 -2.34
CA TYR A 41 -30.74 45.13 -1.81
C TYR A 41 -30.16 46.48 -2.26
N ILE A 42 -28.83 46.61 -2.34
CA ILE A 42 -28.19 47.81 -2.89
C ILE A 42 -28.60 48.02 -4.35
N ASN A 43 -28.49 46.98 -5.18
CA ASN A 43 -28.83 47.05 -6.60
C ASN A 43 -30.32 47.31 -6.86
N ASN A 44 -31.20 46.84 -5.98
CA ASN A 44 -32.65 47.06 -6.05
C ASN A 44 -33.10 48.41 -5.43
N GLY A 45 -32.17 49.20 -4.87
CA GLY A 45 -32.46 50.47 -4.21
C GLY A 45 -33.08 50.35 -2.81
N GLU A 46 -33.13 49.15 -2.24
CA GLU A 46 -33.65 48.88 -0.89
C GLU A 46 -32.57 49.10 0.19
N LEU A 47 -32.00 50.30 0.20
CA LEU A 47 -30.75 50.60 0.92
C LEU A 47 -30.86 50.49 2.45
N THR A 48 -32.04 50.74 3.04
CA THR A 48 -32.28 50.52 4.47
C THR A 48 -32.18 49.04 4.84
N LYS A 49 -32.69 48.14 3.99
CA LYS A 49 -32.57 46.69 4.21
C LYS A 49 -31.13 46.22 4.00
N ALA A 50 -30.42 46.81 3.05
CA ALA A 50 -28.99 46.55 2.87
C ALA A 50 -28.19 46.88 4.14
N LYS A 51 -28.47 48.02 4.78
CA LYS A 51 -27.84 48.40 6.06
C LYS A 51 -28.09 47.38 7.17
N GLU A 52 -29.35 46.97 7.35
CA GLU A 52 -29.72 46.00 8.38
C GLU A 52 -28.97 44.67 8.20
N ILE A 53 -28.89 44.19 6.95
CA ILE A 53 -28.15 42.98 6.62
C ILE A 53 -26.65 43.18 6.87
N ALA A 54 -26.05 44.26 6.40
CA ALA A 54 -24.61 44.53 6.58
C ALA A 54 -24.20 44.63 8.06
N LEU A 55 -25.01 45.32 8.89
CA LEU A 55 -24.79 45.38 10.34
C LEU A 55 -24.91 44.01 11.00
N ARG A 56 -25.91 43.21 10.59
CA ARG A 56 -26.06 41.83 11.06
C ARG A 56 -24.84 40.98 10.67
N ARG A 57 -24.30 41.15 9.46
CA ARG A 57 -23.08 40.45 9.03
C ARG A 57 -21.89 40.79 9.92
N TYR A 58 -21.70 42.07 10.18
CA TYR A 58 -20.64 42.57 11.06
C TYR A 58 -20.76 41.96 12.47
N GLN A 59 -21.95 42.04 13.07
CA GLN A 59 -22.21 41.51 14.41
C GLN A 59 -21.94 40.01 14.50
N ILE A 60 -22.39 39.23 13.51
CA ILE A 60 -22.13 37.79 13.47
C ILE A 60 -20.63 37.51 13.40
N PHE A 61 -19.88 38.22 12.55
CA PHE A 61 -18.44 38.02 12.45
C PHE A 61 -17.71 38.39 13.74
N LEU A 62 -18.15 39.46 14.41
CA LEU A 62 -17.62 39.89 15.70
C LEU A 62 -17.86 38.85 16.80
N GLU A 63 -19.09 38.34 16.93
CA GLU A 63 -19.46 37.34 17.95
C GLU A 63 -18.74 36.01 17.76
N HIS A 64 -18.41 35.65 16.52
CA HIS A 64 -17.79 34.36 16.17
C HIS A 64 -16.28 34.46 15.92
N ASN A 65 -15.65 35.60 16.23
CA ASN A 65 -14.22 35.86 16.03
C ASN A 65 -13.73 35.56 14.59
N ARG A 66 -14.56 35.85 13.58
CA ARG A 66 -14.21 35.71 12.16
C ARG A 66 -13.41 36.92 11.69
N ASN A 67 -12.23 37.09 12.29
CA ASN A 67 -11.34 38.22 12.06
C ASN A 67 -10.92 38.33 10.58
N ASP A 68 -10.77 37.21 9.88
CA ASP A 68 -10.46 37.14 8.45
C ASP A 68 -11.54 37.74 7.54
N GLU A 69 -12.82 37.59 7.90
CA GLU A 69 -13.97 38.03 7.09
C GLU A 69 -14.64 39.31 7.62
N LEU A 70 -14.48 39.63 8.90
CA LEU A 70 -15.06 40.81 9.57
C LEU A 70 -14.82 42.13 8.80
N PRO A 71 -13.61 42.41 8.26
CA PRO A 71 -13.36 43.67 7.58
C PRO A 71 -14.15 43.77 6.26
N SER A 72 -14.50 42.64 5.64
CA SER A 72 -15.38 42.65 4.44
C SER A 72 -16.77 43.20 4.74
N ALA A 73 -17.28 43.05 5.98
CA ALA A 73 -18.54 43.66 6.38
C ALA A 73 -18.40 45.17 6.60
N LEU A 74 -17.24 45.64 7.06
CA LEU A 74 -16.92 47.07 7.16
C LEU A 74 -16.83 47.71 5.77
N LEU A 75 -16.22 47.05 4.78
CA LEU A 75 -16.23 47.53 3.38
C LEU A 75 -17.66 47.71 2.85
N GLN A 76 -18.55 46.73 3.04
CA GLN A 76 -19.93 46.85 2.58
C GLN A 76 -20.68 48.01 3.26
N LEU A 77 -20.43 48.24 4.56
CA LEU A 77 -21.00 49.39 5.25
C LEU A 77 -20.45 50.70 4.64
N ALA A 78 -19.14 50.75 4.36
CA ALA A 78 -18.52 51.91 3.74
C ALA A 78 -19.11 52.23 2.36
N GLU A 79 -19.28 51.21 1.51
CA GLU A 79 -19.92 51.35 0.18
C GLU A 79 -21.35 51.86 0.28
N LEU A 80 -22.11 51.36 1.27
CA LEU A 80 -23.47 51.80 1.50
C LEU A 80 -23.54 53.27 1.93
N TYR A 81 -22.68 53.69 2.86
CA TYR A 81 -22.60 55.08 3.31
C TYR A 81 -22.07 56.03 2.22
N ALA A 82 -21.20 55.54 1.31
CA ALA A 82 -20.72 56.27 0.14
C ALA A 82 -21.77 56.42 -0.98
N ASN A 83 -22.83 55.61 -0.95
CA ASN A 83 -23.85 55.65 -1.99
C ASN A 83 -24.75 56.89 -1.84
N GLN A 84 -24.67 57.82 -2.80
CA GLN A 84 -25.46 59.06 -2.80
C GLN A 84 -26.99 58.85 -2.78
N ALA A 85 -27.48 57.69 -3.21
CA ALA A 85 -28.91 57.36 -3.17
C ALA A 85 -29.36 56.90 -1.78
N PHE A 86 -28.44 56.65 -0.86
CA PHE A 86 -28.74 56.21 0.50
C PHE A 86 -29.26 57.38 1.34
N PRO A 87 -30.43 57.27 2.01
CA PRO A 87 -30.96 58.37 2.81
C PRO A 87 -30.05 58.84 3.95
N GLU A 88 -29.20 57.95 4.48
CA GLU A 88 -28.21 58.28 5.51
C GLU A 88 -26.79 58.41 4.93
N HIS A 89 -26.67 58.70 3.62
CA HIS A 89 -25.39 58.94 2.95
C HIS A 89 -24.52 59.92 3.75
N ASN A 90 -23.27 59.53 3.97
CA ASN A 90 -22.30 60.32 4.71
C ASN A 90 -20.88 59.88 4.32
N ASP A 91 -20.18 60.75 3.57
CA ASP A 91 -18.82 60.49 3.10
C ASP A 91 -17.81 60.34 4.24
N GLU A 92 -17.94 61.10 5.34
CA GLU A 92 -17.02 61.00 6.48
C GLU A 92 -17.16 59.63 7.17
N ILE A 93 -18.39 59.14 7.33
CA ILE A 93 -18.67 57.81 7.89
C ILE A 93 -18.18 56.72 6.94
N ALA A 94 -18.41 56.88 5.64
CA ALA A 94 -17.92 55.94 4.63
C ALA A 94 -16.39 55.81 4.67
N GLU A 95 -15.68 56.94 4.69
CA GLU A 95 -14.22 56.99 4.77
C GLU A 95 -13.70 56.31 6.04
N GLN A 96 -14.35 56.55 7.20
CA GLN A 96 -13.99 55.86 8.44
C GLN A 96 -14.13 54.34 8.33
N TYR A 97 -15.22 53.84 7.77
CA TYR A 97 -15.42 52.40 7.61
C TYR A 97 -14.42 51.77 6.63
N TYR A 98 -14.08 52.47 5.54
CA TYR A 98 -13.06 52.01 4.61
C TYR A 98 -11.69 51.89 5.27
N LEU A 99 -11.27 52.92 6.00
CA LEU A 99 -9.96 52.94 6.69
C LEU A 99 -9.90 51.89 7.80
N GLN A 100 -10.97 51.73 8.59
CA GLN A 100 -11.07 50.66 9.59
C GLN A 100 -10.98 49.27 8.94
N SER A 101 -11.64 49.08 7.80
CA SER A 101 -11.53 47.81 7.09
C SER A 101 -10.11 47.52 6.63
N LEU A 102 -9.42 48.52 6.07
CA LEU A 102 -8.04 48.38 5.61
C LEU A 102 -7.12 48.02 6.77
N GLU A 103 -7.23 48.76 7.88
CA GLU A 103 -6.45 48.50 9.10
C GLU A 103 -6.66 47.07 9.59
N LYS A 104 -7.91 46.61 9.66
CA LYS A 104 -8.22 45.25 10.12
C LYS A 104 -7.71 44.18 9.16
N PHE A 105 -7.84 44.36 7.83
CA PHE A 105 -7.25 43.40 6.88
C PHE A 105 -5.73 43.32 7.01
N ALA A 106 -5.05 44.44 7.29
CA ALA A 106 -3.62 44.47 7.54
C ALA A 106 -3.25 43.80 8.88
N GLU A 107 -4.01 44.06 9.96
CA GLU A 107 -3.83 43.45 11.28
C GLU A 107 -3.93 41.91 11.21
N TYR A 108 -4.85 41.41 10.40
CA TYR A 108 -5.09 39.97 10.24
C TYR A 108 -4.26 39.31 9.12
N ASP A 109 -3.31 40.04 8.52
CA ASP A 109 -2.44 39.59 7.43
C ASP A 109 -3.20 38.99 6.22
N VAL A 110 -4.33 39.59 5.87
CA VAL A 110 -5.17 39.16 4.74
C VAL A 110 -4.85 40.03 3.52
N GLN A 111 -3.75 39.72 2.83
CA GLN A 111 -3.23 40.51 1.70
C GLN A 111 -4.25 40.72 0.56
N GLU A 112 -5.07 39.71 0.23
CA GLU A 112 -6.16 39.88 -0.75
C GLU A 112 -7.23 40.87 -0.28
N GLY A 113 -7.48 40.93 1.03
CA GLY A 113 -8.39 41.89 1.65
C GLY A 113 -7.82 43.30 1.64
N VAL A 114 -6.52 43.45 1.94
CA VAL A 114 -5.77 44.72 1.84
C VAL A 114 -5.82 45.25 0.41
N LEU A 115 -5.57 44.41 -0.59
CA LEU A 115 -5.66 44.77 -2.01
C LEU A 115 -7.05 45.31 -2.35
N LYS A 116 -8.11 44.59 -1.97
CA LYS A 116 -9.49 45.00 -2.22
C LYS A 116 -9.81 46.32 -1.52
N ALA A 117 -9.44 46.46 -0.24
CA ALA A 117 -9.70 47.67 0.52
C ALA A 117 -9.06 48.91 -0.13
N TYR A 118 -7.81 48.83 -0.60
CA TYR A 118 -7.19 49.92 -1.35
C TYR A 118 -7.93 50.27 -2.65
N GLN A 119 -8.46 49.28 -3.37
CA GLN A 119 -9.25 49.51 -4.58
C GLN A 119 -10.58 50.23 -4.28
N HIS A 120 -11.31 49.78 -3.27
CA HIS A 120 -12.57 50.42 -2.86
C HIS A 120 -12.34 51.85 -2.33
N ILE A 121 -11.29 52.07 -1.54
CA ILE A 121 -10.88 53.41 -1.07
C ILE A 121 -10.54 54.33 -2.25
N ALA A 122 -9.79 53.82 -3.22
CA ALA A 122 -9.46 54.58 -4.42
C ALA A 122 -10.74 55.00 -5.17
N GLU A 123 -11.64 54.06 -5.44
CA GLU A 123 -12.91 54.36 -6.11
C GLU A 123 -13.76 55.40 -5.36
N PHE A 124 -13.79 55.32 -4.03
CA PHE A 124 -14.42 56.31 -3.18
C PHE A 124 -13.80 57.71 -3.33
N TYR A 125 -12.47 57.83 -3.23
CA TYR A 125 -11.79 59.12 -3.41
C TYR A 125 -11.95 59.70 -4.82
N LYS A 126 -11.94 58.84 -5.83
CA LYS A 126 -12.26 59.23 -7.21
C LYS A 126 -13.67 59.82 -7.32
N GLY A 127 -14.67 59.18 -6.68
CA GLY A 127 -16.06 59.68 -6.64
C GLY A 127 -16.17 61.07 -6.01
N ASN A 128 -15.33 61.35 -5.02
CA ASN A 128 -15.29 62.62 -4.30
C ASN A 128 -14.32 63.67 -4.90
N GLY A 129 -13.75 63.40 -6.08
CA GLY A 129 -12.83 64.32 -6.76
C GLY A 129 -11.45 64.47 -6.08
N ARG A 130 -11.12 63.57 -5.14
CA ARG A 130 -9.85 63.49 -4.40
C ARG A 130 -8.83 62.67 -5.18
N TRP A 131 -8.32 63.25 -6.27
CA TRP A 131 -7.49 62.54 -7.26
C TRP A 131 -6.10 62.16 -6.77
N GLU A 132 -5.54 62.90 -5.81
CA GLU A 132 -4.22 62.63 -5.22
C GLU A 132 -4.29 61.37 -4.34
N GLU A 133 -5.27 61.30 -3.45
CA GLU A 133 -5.52 60.14 -2.61
C GLU A 133 -5.95 58.92 -3.43
N TYR A 134 -6.71 59.12 -4.51
CA TYR A 134 -6.97 58.07 -5.48
C TYR A 134 -5.67 57.47 -6.04
N ALA A 135 -4.75 58.30 -6.52
CA ALA A 135 -3.48 57.85 -7.10
C ALA A 135 -2.64 57.07 -6.08
N GLU A 136 -2.54 57.58 -4.84
CA GLU A 136 -1.80 56.93 -3.76
C GLU A 136 -2.36 55.53 -3.43
N ASN A 137 -3.69 55.39 -3.33
CA ASN A 137 -4.32 54.10 -3.03
C ASN A 137 -4.18 53.11 -4.20
N ILE A 138 -4.21 53.59 -5.44
CA ILE A 138 -3.93 52.75 -6.61
C ILE A 138 -2.49 52.26 -6.60
N GLU A 139 -1.51 53.12 -6.32
CA GLU A 139 -0.09 52.72 -6.22
C GLU A 139 0.11 51.65 -5.14
N LYS A 140 -0.46 51.85 -3.94
CA LYS A 140 -0.44 50.87 -2.85
C LYS A 140 -1.10 49.55 -3.24
N SER A 141 -2.24 49.60 -3.94
CA SER A 141 -2.91 48.39 -4.45
C SER A 141 -2.03 47.62 -5.44
N MET A 142 -1.30 48.32 -6.31
CA MET A 142 -0.40 47.70 -7.29
C MET A 142 0.82 47.05 -6.62
N GLU A 143 1.33 47.63 -5.54
CA GLU A 143 2.42 47.05 -4.76
C GLU A 143 2.00 45.72 -4.11
N VAL A 144 0.85 45.71 -3.42
CA VAL A 144 0.30 44.51 -2.78
C VAL A 144 0.02 43.42 -3.83
N TYR A 145 -0.55 43.80 -4.99
CA TYR A 145 -0.80 42.86 -6.09
C TYR A 145 0.48 42.18 -6.59
N LYS A 146 1.58 42.92 -6.76
CA LYS A 146 2.88 42.35 -7.17
C LYS A 146 3.42 41.36 -6.15
N GLN A 147 3.25 41.64 -4.85
CA GLN A 147 3.67 40.76 -3.77
C GLN A 147 2.88 39.44 -3.78
N ILE A 148 1.54 39.53 -3.85
CA ILE A 148 0.66 38.35 -3.94
C ILE A 148 1.04 37.47 -5.14
N GLN A 149 1.25 38.09 -6.32
CA GLN A 149 1.62 37.34 -7.53
C GLN A 149 2.97 36.62 -7.38
N SER A 150 3.96 37.28 -6.79
CA SER A 150 5.28 36.69 -6.53
C SER A 150 5.20 35.47 -5.60
N ASP A 151 4.41 35.57 -4.53
CA ASP A 151 4.26 34.49 -3.57
C ASP A 151 3.43 33.32 -4.11
N GLU A 152 2.43 33.59 -4.94
CA GLU A 152 1.67 32.53 -5.62
C GLU A 152 2.56 31.72 -6.57
N ILE A 153 3.44 32.39 -7.33
CA ILE A 153 4.42 31.72 -8.20
C ILE A 153 5.34 30.81 -7.38
N LYS A 154 5.85 31.29 -6.22
CA LYS A 154 6.68 30.46 -5.33
C LYS A 154 5.91 29.24 -4.81
N LYS A 155 4.69 29.43 -4.31
CA LYS A 155 3.85 28.34 -3.81
C LYS A 155 3.57 27.29 -4.88
N GLN A 156 3.31 27.72 -6.12
CA GLN A 156 3.14 26.81 -7.24
C GLN A 156 4.42 26.04 -7.55
N ALA A 157 5.56 26.71 -7.62
CA ALA A 157 6.85 26.06 -7.83
C ALA A 157 7.17 25.01 -6.74
N ASP A 158 6.91 25.35 -5.47
CA ASP A 158 7.10 24.43 -4.34
C ASP A 158 6.17 23.22 -4.41
N ARG A 159 4.90 23.43 -4.80
CA ARG A 159 3.92 22.37 -5.02
C ARG A 159 4.39 21.42 -6.12
N PHE A 160 4.76 21.95 -7.29
CA PHE A 160 5.29 21.13 -8.39
C PHE A 160 6.57 20.38 -7.97
N GLY A 161 7.46 21.03 -7.21
CA GLY A 161 8.66 20.40 -6.67
C GLY A 161 8.34 19.25 -5.71
N TRP A 162 7.33 19.41 -4.85
CA TRP A 162 6.88 18.37 -3.93
C TRP A 162 6.23 17.20 -4.67
N GLU A 163 5.31 17.47 -5.60
CA GLU A 163 4.64 16.45 -6.42
C GLU A 163 5.67 15.61 -7.20
N ARG A 164 6.68 16.26 -7.77
CA ARG A 164 7.77 15.57 -8.46
C ARG A 164 8.57 14.64 -7.53
N ARG A 165 8.92 15.10 -6.32
CA ARG A 165 9.64 14.26 -5.34
C ARG A 165 8.83 13.05 -4.91
N VAL A 166 7.52 13.23 -4.71
CA VAL A 166 6.61 12.11 -4.38
C VAL A 166 6.56 11.11 -5.53
N ALA A 167 6.38 11.58 -6.77
CA ALA A 167 6.35 10.71 -7.95
C ALA A 167 7.68 9.95 -8.17
N GLU A 168 8.82 10.61 -7.96
CA GLU A 168 10.14 9.98 -8.04
C GLU A 168 10.30 8.89 -6.96
N ALA A 169 9.90 9.17 -5.71
CA ALA A 169 9.96 8.20 -4.61
C ALA A 169 9.02 7.00 -4.82
N GLU A 170 7.80 7.24 -5.31
CA GLU A 170 6.86 6.16 -5.64
C GLU A 170 7.39 5.26 -6.77
N ARG A 171 8.02 5.87 -7.78
CA ARG A 171 8.64 5.13 -8.88
C ARG A 171 9.82 4.30 -8.41
N GLU A 172 10.67 4.84 -7.54
CA GLU A 172 11.81 4.11 -6.97
C GLU A 172 11.34 2.90 -6.15
N LYS A 173 10.33 3.10 -5.28
CA LYS A 173 9.72 2.02 -4.52
C LYS A 173 9.09 0.95 -5.40
N ALA A 174 8.41 1.34 -6.49
CA ALA A 174 7.84 0.39 -7.44
C ALA A 174 8.93 -0.43 -8.16
N LEU A 175 10.05 0.19 -8.51
CA LEU A 175 11.21 -0.50 -9.09
C LEU A 175 11.84 -1.48 -8.10
N GLU A 176 11.98 -1.11 -6.82
CA GLU A 176 12.50 -1.97 -5.78
C GLU A 176 11.61 -3.21 -5.59
N VAL A 177 10.29 -3.03 -5.47
CA VAL A 177 9.33 -4.13 -5.37
C VAL A 177 9.38 -5.05 -6.60
N ALA A 178 9.48 -4.47 -7.80
CA ALA A 178 9.61 -5.24 -9.03
C ALA A 178 10.90 -6.08 -9.04
N ARG A 179 12.04 -5.49 -8.64
CA ARG A 179 13.33 -6.19 -8.53
C ARG A 179 13.28 -7.34 -7.53
N ALA A 180 12.77 -7.08 -6.32
CA ALA A 180 12.63 -8.10 -5.29
C ALA A 180 11.73 -9.26 -5.75
N LYS A 181 10.65 -8.96 -6.49
CA LYS A 181 9.77 -9.99 -7.06
C LYS A 181 10.48 -10.83 -8.11
N THR A 182 11.26 -10.21 -9.00
CA THR A 182 12.03 -10.93 -10.02
C THR A 182 13.13 -11.79 -9.41
N GLU A 183 13.85 -11.28 -8.41
CA GLU A 183 14.90 -12.01 -7.69
C GLU A 183 14.32 -13.23 -6.96
N LYS A 184 13.20 -13.04 -6.24
CA LYS A 184 12.49 -14.15 -5.59
C LYS A 184 12.08 -15.23 -6.60
N ALA A 185 11.54 -14.85 -7.76
CA ALA A 185 11.13 -15.82 -8.77
C ALA A 185 12.32 -16.62 -9.34
N LEU A 186 13.47 -15.96 -9.54
CA LEU A 186 14.70 -16.63 -9.99
C LEU A 186 15.20 -17.63 -8.94
N LEU A 187 15.26 -17.24 -7.66
CA LEU A 187 15.67 -18.12 -6.56
C LEU A 187 14.71 -19.32 -6.41
N GLU A 188 13.40 -19.10 -6.54
CA GLU A 188 12.42 -20.19 -6.52
C GLU A 188 12.64 -21.18 -7.68
N GLN A 189 12.96 -20.68 -8.87
CA GLN A 189 13.30 -21.53 -10.01
C GLN A 189 14.58 -22.33 -9.77
N GLU A 190 15.62 -21.70 -9.22
CA GLU A 190 16.88 -22.37 -8.90
C GLU A 190 16.67 -23.50 -7.88
N ILE A 191 15.88 -23.25 -6.82
CA ILE A 191 15.51 -24.29 -5.83
C ILE A 191 14.79 -25.46 -6.50
N VAL A 192 13.88 -25.20 -7.45
CA VAL A 192 13.16 -26.25 -8.19
C VAL A 192 14.13 -27.07 -9.06
N LEU A 193 15.10 -26.42 -9.71
CA LEU A 193 16.11 -27.11 -10.51
C LEU A 193 17.02 -27.98 -9.64
N GLN A 194 17.54 -27.45 -8.54
CA GLN A 194 18.38 -28.19 -7.59
C GLN A 194 17.66 -29.42 -7.03
N LYS A 195 16.38 -29.27 -6.63
CA LYS A 195 15.54 -30.39 -6.20
C LYS A 195 15.47 -31.49 -7.25
N ARG A 196 15.23 -31.11 -8.51
CA ARG A 196 15.12 -32.05 -9.61
C ARG A 196 16.45 -32.76 -9.89
N GLU A 197 17.57 -32.05 -9.85
CA GLU A 197 18.91 -32.63 -10.04
C GLU A 197 19.22 -33.69 -8.98
N ILE A 198 18.91 -33.41 -7.72
CA ILE A 198 19.09 -34.37 -6.62
C ILE A 198 18.18 -35.59 -6.79
N GLU A 199 16.91 -35.38 -7.16
CA GLU A 199 16.00 -36.48 -7.47
C GLU A 199 16.56 -37.39 -8.57
N VAL A 200 17.08 -36.81 -9.65
CA VAL A 200 17.73 -37.56 -10.74
C VAL A 200 18.94 -38.33 -10.20
N GLY A 201 19.84 -37.69 -9.45
CA GLY A 201 21.03 -38.35 -8.90
C GLY A 201 20.72 -39.52 -7.96
N ILE A 202 19.65 -39.42 -7.17
CA ILE A 202 19.16 -40.50 -6.31
C ILE A 202 18.58 -41.65 -7.15
N HIS A 203 17.76 -41.37 -8.16
CA HIS A 203 17.23 -42.40 -9.05
C HIS A 203 18.33 -43.10 -9.85
N GLU A 204 19.35 -42.39 -10.30
CA GLU A 204 20.54 -42.96 -10.96
C GLU A 204 21.32 -43.89 -10.03
N LEU A 205 21.54 -43.48 -8.77
CA LEU A 205 22.18 -44.33 -7.77
C LEU A 205 21.39 -45.62 -7.53
N VAL A 206 20.07 -45.51 -7.37
CA VAL A 206 19.17 -46.65 -7.20
C VAL A 206 19.22 -47.58 -8.40
N SER A 207 19.14 -47.03 -9.62
CA SER A 207 19.20 -47.78 -10.87
C SER A 207 20.53 -48.55 -11.00
N LYS A 208 21.65 -47.88 -10.72
CA LYS A 208 22.99 -48.50 -10.69
C LYS A 208 23.06 -49.63 -9.67
N ASN A 209 22.61 -49.40 -8.43
CA ASN A 209 22.63 -50.43 -7.38
C ASN A 209 21.76 -51.63 -7.73
N ASN A 210 20.57 -51.40 -8.29
CA ASN A 210 19.66 -52.47 -8.72
C ASN A 210 20.29 -53.30 -9.85
N PHE A 211 20.83 -52.65 -10.88
CA PHE A 211 21.51 -53.31 -12.00
C PHE A 211 22.70 -54.16 -11.53
N LEU A 212 23.56 -53.61 -10.67
CA LEU A 212 24.68 -54.37 -10.10
C LEU A 212 24.22 -55.52 -9.21
N SER A 213 23.10 -55.38 -8.49
CA SER A 213 22.50 -56.45 -7.70
C SER A 213 21.95 -57.58 -8.58
N GLU A 214 21.38 -57.25 -9.75
CA GLU A 214 20.94 -58.24 -10.74
C GLU A 214 22.12 -59.02 -11.31
N ILE A 215 23.18 -58.33 -11.75
CA ILE A 215 24.42 -58.98 -12.19
C ILE A 215 25.00 -59.86 -11.09
N ARG A 216 25.04 -59.37 -9.84
CA ARG A 216 25.52 -60.15 -8.70
C ARG A 216 24.73 -61.45 -8.53
N LYS A 217 23.40 -61.44 -8.69
CA LYS A 217 22.57 -62.64 -8.61
C LYS A 217 22.91 -63.65 -9.71
N GLU A 218 23.13 -63.17 -10.94
CA GLU A 218 23.53 -64.02 -12.07
C GLU A 218 24.92 -64.63 -11.85
N VAL A 219 25.88 -63.84 -11.36
CA VAL A 219 27.24 -64.30 -11.03
C VAL A 219 27.22 -65.31 -9.87
N MET A 220 26.37 -65.10 -8.85
CA MET A 220 26.15 -66.09 -7.78
C MET A 220 25.49 -67.38 -8.26
N LEU A 221 24.72 -67.34 -9.36
CA LEU A 221 24.20 -68.56 -9.97
C LEU A 221 25.32 -69.31 -10.70
N LEU A 222 26.17 -68.58 -11.44
CA LEU A 222 27.34 -69.13 -12.13
C LEU A 222 28.33 -69.78 -11.16
N SER A 223 28.51 -69.21 -9.96
CA SER A 223 29.45 -69.77 -8.95
C SER A 223 29.15 -71.23 -8.61
N LYS A 224 27.88 -71.66 -8.67
CA LYS A 224 27.44 -73.03 -8.41
C LYS A 224 27.92 -74.04 -9.47
N TYR A 225 28.30 -73.56 -10.65
CA TYR A 225 28.70 -74.37 -11.80
C TYR A 225 30.20 -74.23 -12.14
N THR A 226 30.92 -73.35 -11.45
CA THR A 226 32.37 -73.11 -11.66
C THR A 226 33.22 -73.84 -10.61
N VAL A 227 34.37 -74.37 -11.01
CA VAL A 227 35.31 -75.08 -10.12
C VAL A 227 36.74 -74.58 -10.34
N ARG A 228 37.61 -74.80 -9.34
CA ARG A 228 39.06 -74.48 -9.36
C ARG A 228 39.33 -73.01 -9.70
N GLU A 229 40.22 -72.71 -10.65
CA GLU A 229 40.64 -71.34 -10.99
C GLU A 229 39.47 -70.45 -11.46
N GLY A 230 38.39 -71.06 -11.97
CA GLY A 230 37.16 -70.36 -12.34
C GLY A 230 36.41 -69.80 -11.13
N ASN A 231 36.47 -70.47 -9.97
CA ASN A 231 35.85 -69.98 -8.74
C ASN A 231 36.56 -68.71 -8.24
N ASP A 232 37.89 -68.66 -8.31
CA ASP A 232 38.67 -67.48 -7.91
C ASP A 232 38.32 -66.24 -8.75
N VAL A 233 38.03 -66.42 -10.04
CA VAL A 233 37.58 -65.32 -10.93
C VAL A 233 36.20 -64.84 -10.51
N VAL A 234 35.28 -65.77 -10.22
CA VAL A 234 33.91 -65.44 -9.77
C VAL A 234 33.92 -64.71 -8.44
N GLU A 235 34.72 -65.15 -7.48
CA GLU A 235 34.86 -64.48 -6.18
C GLU A 235 35.41 -63.05 -6.34
N ARG A 236 36.44 -62.85 -7.16
CA ARG A 236 36.96 -61.51 -7.48
C ARG A 236 35.91 -60.62 -8.15
N LEU A 237 35.07 -61.17 -9.02
CA LEU A 237 33.99 -60.42 -9.66
C LEU A 237 32.88 -60.05 -8.65
N LEU A 238 32.49 -60.98 -7.78
CA LEU A 238 31.52 -60.71 -6.72
C LEU A 238 32.00 -59.61 -5.77
N ASP A 239 33.27 -59.66 -5.35
CA ASP A 239 33.87 -58.64 -4.51
C ASP A 239 33.97 -57.27 -5.22
N ARG A 240 34.28 -57.25 -6.52
CA ARG A 240 34.23 -56.00 -7.32
C ARG A 240 32.82 -55.43 -7.42
N LEU A 241 31.81 -56.27 -7.63
CA LEU A 241 30.41 -55.85 -7.69
C LEU A 241 29.95 -55.29 -6.33
N GLU A 242 30.30 -55.98 -5.25
CA GLU A 242 29.96 -55.56 -3.89
C GLU A 242 30.59 -54.21 -3.52
N ARG A 243 31.86 -53.98 -3.90
CA ARG A 243 32.52 -52.67 -3.73
C ARG A 243 31.91 -51.53 -4.54
N ASN A 244 31.16 -51.82 -5.61
CA ASN A 244 30.54 -50.80 -6.47
C ASN A 244 29.07 -50.53 -6.16
N ILE A 245 28.42 -51.38 -5.36
CA ILE A 245 27.11 -51.13 -4.78
C ILE A 245 27.36 -50.24 -3.56
N VAL A 246 26.89 -48.99 -3.63
CA VAL A 246 27.22 -47.96 -2.63
C VAL A 246 25.95 -47.33 -2.06
N SER A 247 25.92 -47.09 -0.74
CA SER A 247 24.78 -46.47 -0.07
C SER A 247 24.75 -44.96 -0.35
N LEU A 248 23.59 -44.33 -0.14
CA LEU A 248 23.51 -42.86 -0.20
C LEU A 248 24.53 -42.19 0.72
N GLU A 249 24.64 -42.68 1.96
CA GLU A 249 25.55 -42.13 2.97
C GLU A 249 27.02 -42.19 2.55
N SER A 250 27.40 -43.15 1.71
CA SER A 250 28.76 -43.25 1.16
C SER A 250 29.02 -42.30 -0.02
N LYS A 251 27.98 -41.76 -0.67
CA LYS A 251 28.09 -40.68 -1.65
C LYS A 251 27.95 -39.33 -0.96
N THR A 252 29.02 -38.88 -0.30
CA THR A 252 29.04 -37.71 0.58
C THR A 252 28.42 -36.44 -0.02
N GLU A 253 28.75 -36.12 -1.29
CA GLU A 253 28.23 -34.93 -1.97
C GLU A 253 26.72 -35.03 -2.23
N LEU A 254 26.25 -36.18 -2.73
CA LEU A 254 24.83 -36.41 -2.98
C LEU A 254 24.02 -36.46 -1.68
N GLU A 255 24.58 -37.04 -0.61
CA GLU A 255 23.92 -37.04 0.70
C GLU A 255 23.85 -35.64 1.31
N GLN A 256 24.90 -34.84 1.16
CA GLN A 256 24.86 -33.45 1.62
C GLN A 256 23.77 -32.67 0.89
N GLN A 257 23.74 -32.73 -0.44
CA GLN A 257 22.72 -32.06 -1.26
C GLN A 257 21.31 -32.54 -0.94
N TRP A 258 21.15 -33.85 -0.76
CA TRP A 258 19.87 -34.46 -0.37
C TRP A 258 19.40 -33.98 1.01
N SER A 259 20.32 -33.92 1.99
CA SER A 259 20.04 -33.42 3.33
C SER A 259 19.68 -31.93 3.33
N GLU A 260 20.35 -31.10 2.52
CA GLU A 260 20.03 -29.67 2.38
C GLU A 260 18.62 -29.46 1.81
N VAL A 261 18.24 -30.23 0.79
CA VAL A 261 16.92 -30.10 0.14
C VAL A 261 15.78 -30.71 0.95
N HIS A 262 16.00 -31.87 1.58
CA HIS A 262 14.97 -32.61 2.30
C HIS A 262 14.98 -32.36 3.82
N GLY A 263 16.02 -31.74 4.36
CA GLY A 263 16.17 -31.37 5.77
C GLY A 263 14.99 -30.57 6.30
N PRO A 264 14.60 -29.44 5.66
CA PRO A 264 13.45 -28.66 6.10
C PRO A 264 12.14 -29.47 6.13
N PHE A 265 11.97 -30.43 5.22
CA PHE A 265 10.82 -31.33 5.24
C PHE A 265 10.88 -32.31 6.42
N MET A 266 12.05 -32.91 6.67
CA MET A 266 12.26 -33.80 7.81
C MET A 266 12.05 -33.07 9.15
N ASP A 267 12.51 -31.83 9.26
CA ASP A 267 12.32 -30.98 10.45
C ASP A 267 10.85 -30.65 10.70
N ARG A 268 10.11 -30.27 9.64
CA ARG A 268 8.66 -30.05 9.73
C ARG A 268 7.93 -31.32 10.15
N LEU A 269 8.28 -32.45 9.54
CA LEU A 269 7.65 -33.73 9.86
C LEU A 269 7.97 -34.17 11.30
N LYS A 270 9.19 -33.89 11.79
CA LYS A 270 9.59 -34.13 13.17
C LYS A 270 8.85 -33.23 14.16
N GLY A 271 8.56 -31.98 13.78
CA GLY A 271 7.72 -31.07 14.57
C GLY A 271 6.27 -31.58 14.69
N LEU A 272 5.69 -32.06 13.59
CA LEU A 272 4.32 -32.61 13.57
C LEU A 272 4.21 -33.98 14.25
N HIS A 273 5.22 -34.83 14.08
CA HIS A 273 5.25 -36.17 14.64
C HIS A 273 6.58 -36.42 15.39
N PRO A 274 6.72 -35.91 16.63
CA PRO A 274 7.95 -36.02 17.41
C PRO A 274 8.40 -37.46 17.70
N SER A 275 7.48 -38.43 17.63
CA SER A 275 7.75 -39.85 17.86
C SER A 275 8.48 -40.56 16.71
N LEU A 276 8.61 -39.93 15.54
CA LEU A 276 9.36 -40.48 14.40
C LEU A 276 10.87 -40.50 14.68
N THR A 277 11.54 -41.60 14.36
CA THR A 277 13.00 -41.70 14.48
C THR A 277 13.71 -41.05 13.30
N ALA A 278 15.01 -40.76 13.42
CA ALA A 278 15.80 -40.22 12.32
C ALA A 278 15.74 -41.11 11.05
N MET A 279 15.80 -42.44 11.23
CA MET A 279 15.67 -43.39 10.12
C MET A 279 14.27 -43.34 9.48
N GLU A 280 13.21 -43.24 10.29
CA GLU A 280 11.84 -43.10 9.78
C GLU A 280 11.65 -41.79 9.01
N LEU A 281 12.25 -40.68 9.45
CA LEU A 281 12.27 -39.42 8.71
C LEU A 281 13.00 -39.55 7.36
N LYS A 282 14.17 -40.21 7.34
CA LYS A 282 14.89 -40.48 6.08
C LYS A 282 14.05 -41.31 5.12
N ILE A 283 13.39 -42.35 5.62
CA ILE A 283 12.47 -43.18 4.81
C ILE A 283 11.30 -42.35 4.29
N CYS A 284 10.70 -41.46 5.09
CA CYS A 284 9.64 -40.56 4.62
C CYS A 284 10.12 -39.62 3.49
N ALA A 285 11.32 -39.06 3.60
CA ALA A 285 11.90 -38.21 2.56
C ALA A 285 12.13 -39.00 1.26
N LEU A 286 12.64 -40.23 1.33
CA LEU A 286 12.80 -41.11 0.16
C LEU A 286 11.45 -41.55 -0.45
N LEU A 287 10.44 -41.80 0.39
CA LEU A 287 9.07 -42.08 -0.08
C LEU A 287 8.48 -40.88 -0.84
N LYS A 288 8.73 -39.66 -0.38
CA LYS A 288 8.30 -38.43 -1.06
C LYS A 288 8.89 -38.30 -2.47
N MET A 289 10.11 -38.79 -2.68
CA MET A 289 10.77 -38.89 -3.99
C MET A 289 10.22 -40.03 -4.87
N LYS A 290 9.08 -40.63 -4.48
CA LYS A 290 8.40 -41.74 -5.17
C LYS A 290 9.26 -43.01 -5.29
N LEU A 291 10.17 -43.23 -4.33
CA LEU A 291 10.92 -44.48 -4.27
C LEU A 291 10.06 -45.63 -3.72
N THR A 292 10.21 -46.81 -4.34
CA THR A 292 9.56 -48.05 -3.89
C THR A 292 10.28 -48.61 -2.67
N SER A 293 9.63 -49.49 -1.88
CA SER A 293 10.31 -50.19 -0.77
C SER A 293 11.60 -50.88 -1.22
N SER A 294 11.63 -51.44 -2.44
CA SER A 294 12.82 -52.10 -2.99
C SER A 294 13.96 -51.11 -3.23
N ASN A 295 13.65 -49.93 -3.77
CA ASN A 295 14.64 -48.89 -4.03
C ASN A 295 15.16 -48.26 -2.72
N ILE A 296 14.29 -48.14 -1.71
CA ILE A 296 14.71 -47.69 -0.38
C ILE A 296 15.67 -48.71 0.26
N CYS A 297 15.40 -50.01 0.09
CA CYS A 297 16.34 -51.06 0.53
C CYS A 297 17.69 -50.92 -0.17
N SER A 298 17.71 -50.66 -1.48
CA SER A 298 18.94 -50.59 -2.27
C SER A 298 19.80 -49.36 -1.97
N ILE A 299 19.21 -48.29 -1.44
CA ILE A 299 19.92 -47.03 -1.18
C ILE A 299 20.34 -46.87 0.29
N LEU A 300 19.54 -47.38 1.23
CA LEU A 300 19.82 -47.37 2.67
C LEU A 300 20.51 -48.65 3.16
N PHE A 301 20.67 -49.65 2.29
CA PHE A 301 21.21 -50.97 2.61
C PHE A 301 20.47 -51.67 3.75
N LEU A 302 19.14 -51.51 3.77
CA LEU A 302 18.25 -52.16 4.73
C LEU A 302 17.59 -53.38 4.11
N SER A 303 17.23 -54.37 4.95
CA SER A 303 16.43 -55.50 4.50
C SER A 303 14.99 -55.06 4.18
N LYS A 304 14.32 -55.76 3.27
CA LYS A 304 12.89 -55.54 2.97
C LYS A 304 12.02 -55.60 4.23
N ARG A 305 12.33 -56.53 5.15
CA ARG A 305 11.63 -56.66 6.43
C ARG A 305 11.81 -55.42 7.30
N THR A 306 13.01 -54.85 7.32
CA THR A 306 13.33 -53.64 8.09
C THR A 306 12.60 -52.41 7.53
N VAL A 307 12.59 -52.23 6.20
CA VAL A 307 11.88 -51.13 5.56
C VAL A 307 10.37 -51.23 5.81
N GLU A 308 9.77 -52.43 5.68
CA GLU A 308 8.35 -52.61 5.98
C GLU A 308 8.02 -52.39 7.46
N PHE A 309 8.91 -52.79 8.37
CA PHE A 309 8.77 -52.47 9.79
C PHE A 309 8.73 -50.96 10.04
N HIS A 310 9.65 -50.20 9.46
CA HIS A 310 9.65 -48.74 9.57
C HIS A 310 8.39 -48.12 8.94
N ARG A 311 7.94 -48.60 7.77
CA ARG A 311 6.69 -48.11 7.16
C ARG A 311 5.47 -48.36 8.06
N LEU A 312 5.37 -49.51 8.69
CA LEU A 312 4.31 -49.79 9.66
C LEU A 312 4.38 -48.86 10.87
N ASN A 313 5.58 -48.60 11.40
CA ASN A 313 5.75 -47.65 12.49
C ASN A 313 5.40 -46.22 12.08
N ILE A 314 5.81 -45.78 10.89
CA ILE A 314 5.47 -44.47 10.35
C ILE A 314 3.94 -44.34 10.28
N ARG A 315 3.24 -45.32 9.70
CA ARG A 315 1.77 -45.32 9.64
C ARG A 315 1.12 -45.22 11.02
N LYS A 316 1.61 -45.99 12.00
CA LYS A 316 1.09 -45.94 13.38
C LYS A 316 1.35 -44.59 14.05
N LYS A 317 2.56 -44.06 13.92
CA LYS A 317 2.99 -42.80 14.57
C LYS A 317 2.36 -41.56 13.93
N MET A 318 2.04 -41.63 12.63
CA MET A 318 1.31 -40.61 11.90
C MET A 318 -0.22 -40.82 11.93
N ASN A 319 -0.70 -41.84 12.63
CA ASN A 319 -2.12 -42.18 12.76
C ASN A 319 -2.86 -42.38 11.41
N LEU A 320 -2.22 -43.06 10.45
CA LEU A 320 -2.78 -43.30 9.11
C LEU A 320 -3.72 -44.51 9.11
N ALA A 321 -4.93 -44.34 8.57
CA ALA A 321 -5.92 -45.40 8.40
C ALA A 321 -5.42 -46.44 7.37
N LYS A 322 -6.01 -47.64 7.37
CA LYS A 322 -5.60 -48.74 6.46
C LYS A 322 -5.74 -48.40 4.97
N GLY A 323 -6.66 -47.50 4.61
CA GLY A 323 -6.89 -47.06 3.24
C GLY A 323 -6.00 -45.90 2.80
N ASP A 324 -5.30 -45.24 3.71
CA ASP A 324 -4.56 -44.02 3.39
C ASP A 324 -3.31 -44.32 2.57
N ASP A 325 -3.13 -43.60 1.48
CA ASP A 325 -1.89 -43.63 0.74
C ASP A 325 -0.84 -42.74 1.43
N ILE A 326 0.17 -43.38 2.03
CA ILE A 326 1.27 -42.70 2.70
C ILE A 326 2.02 -41.74 1.75
N TYR A 327 2.08 -42.04 0.45
CA TYR A 327 2.72 -41.17 -0.53
C TYR A 327 1.93 -39.87 -0.72
N MET A 328 0.60 -39.97 -0.83
CA MET A 328 -0.29 -38.82 -0.95
C MET A 328 -0.21 -37.94 0.30
N VAL A 329 -0.24 -38.55 1.48
CA VAL A 329 -0.15 -37.84 2.76
C VAL A 329 1.17 -37.07 2.90
N LEU A 330 2.31 -37.69 2.57
CA LEU A 330 3.61 -37.03 2.64
C LEU A 330 3.78 -35.90 1.61
N ASN A 331 3.13 -36.01 0.44
CA ASN A 331 3.12 -34.94 -0.56
C ASN A 331 2.29 -33.73 -0.10
N LEU A 332 1.11 -33.97 0.48
CA LEU A 332 0.25 -32.90 1.01
C LEU A 332 0.89 -32.15 2.19
N MET A 333 1.72 -32.81 2.99
CA MET A 333 2.52 -32.16 4.05
C MET A 333 3.75 -31.41 3.50
N GLY A 334 4.09 -31.63 2.23
CA GLY A 334 5.26 -31.09 1.55
C GLY A 334 5.00 -29.79 0.79
N GLU A 335 3.77 -29.61 0.30
CA GLU A 335 3.31 -28.44 -0.45
C GLU A 335 2.36 -27.64 0.44
N SER A 336 2.76 -26.41 0.76
CA SER A 336 1.94 -25.37 1.41
C SER A 336 1.82 -25.41 2.95
N GLY A 337 1.86 -24.20 3.53
CA GLY A 337 1.34 -23.90 4.87
C GLY A 337 -0.19 -24.01 4.93
N VAL A 338 -0.76 -25.13 4.50
CA VAL A 338 -2.17 -25.47 4.70
C VAL A 338 -2.25 -26.31 5.97
N MET A 339 -2.20 -25.60 7.10
CA MET A 339 -2.71 -26.11 8.36
C MET A 339 -4.23 -26.28 8.20
N GLY A 340 -4.75 -27.50 8.39
CA GLY A 340 -6.15 -27.65 8.78
C GLY A 340 -7.00 -28.76 8.17
N VAL A 341 -6.49 -29.95 7.79
CA VAL A 341 -7.39 -31.01 7.27
C VAL A 341 -7.28 -32.38 7.96
N PHE A 342 -6.38 -32.59 8.92
CA PHE A 342 -6.28 -33.89 9.62
C PHE A 342 -6.25 -33.77 11.13
N GLN A 343 -7.14 -32.94 11.69
CA GLN A 343 -7.61 -33.09 13.07
C GLN A 343 -9.12 -33.29 13.04
N THR A 344 -9.56 -34.55 13.03
CA THR A 344 -10.86 -34.98 13.58
C THR A 344 -10.76 -36.46 13.92
#